data_AF-A0A2M9H8G0-F1
#
_entry.id   AF-A0A2M9H8G0-F1
#
_cell.length_a   1.000
_cell.length_b   1.000
_cell.length_c   1.000
_cell.angle_alpha   90.00
_cell.angle_beta   90.00
_cell.angle_gamma   90.00
#
_symmetry.space_group_name_H-M   'P 1'
#
loop_
_entity.id
_entity.type
_entity.pdbx_description
1 polymer ?
#
loop_
_entity_poly.entity_id
_entity_poly.type
_entity_poly.pdbx_seq_one_letter_code
_entity_poly.pdbx_strand_id
1 'polypeptide(L)'
;MVALLGLFGVATVFVPVRGAIDHGDGGSSSHTVAVGQTTLQTVCPARMQLADTGSYGDAEYRSSEGDITGKTRFAAFGSLYDSSVTDISGDNKQKTASIDMSDSAKAFIHQSGADKKSSLHTTRLLETDKGSGAASAVASWATKGDLQGVSSTRCVTPQLTQSLLLPGTQTGWTQQLVLSNPSDKSTTVAIEAQGTRNGDSIPLATDSKVTVAANGETVVNLSAAAPSQQGLYVTLNSTTTAVAAVVRAVHAEGLVSRGSDFATPVGTPSESLMLPAVASGSDVTVEMFSEKAGNATLSWVTKSRTVKAKTVRLEANRVAVLSLGKAPSDAVAVSVTADVKMNATAMCVENGSDQSDFSLVQAADVQEVSAIALPEGIEALIDVVNTTDTKTTVTLTAYSQQGDQAGVKEITLNGRQAVVLAPKDVARNAVALTMSDTGKAVAWGAVVRNDAVSKAKAKGIAYIGSTSLMPTQASVRVNRSLNVVQ
;
A
#
# COMPACT_ATOMS: atom_id res chain seq x y z
N MET A 1 72.07 58.70 -24.74
CA MET A 1 73.46 58.23 -24.53
C MET A 1 73.38 56.71 -24.41
N VAL A 2 73.20 56.03 -25.54
CA VAL A 2 74.21 55.36 -26.40
C VAL A 2 74.76 54.07 -25.77
N ALA A 3 74.46 52.96 -26.49
CA ALA A 3 75.18 51.68 -26.59
C ALA A 3 75.19 50.76 -25.36
N LEU A 4 75.03 49.43 -25.47
CA LEU A 4 75.65 48.54 -26.44
C LEU A 4 74.79 47.33 -26.83
N LEU A 5 74.90 46.96 -28.11
CA LEU A 5 74.51 45.69 -28.70
C LEU A 5 75.36 44.52 -28.18
N GLY A 6 74.76 43.31 -28.18
CA GLY A 6 75.45 42.10 -28.63
C GLY A 6 75.26 40.87 -27.74
N LEU A 7 74.35 39.97 -28.10
CA LEU A 7 74.71 38.64 -28.63
C LEU A 7 73.44 37.81 -28.88
N PHE A 8 73.23 37.47 -30.15
CA PHE A 8 72.36 36.37 -30.59
C PHE A 8 73.17 35.08 -30.44
N GLY A 9 72.62 34.04 -29.80
CA GLY A 9 73.27 32.73 -29.79
C GLY A 9 72.58 31.69 -28.91
N VAL A 10 72.04 30.66 -29.57
CA VAL A 10 71.54 29.38 -29.04
C VAL A 10 70.09 29.37 -28.55
N ALA A 11 69.18 29.22 -29.50
CA ALA A 11 67.85 28.65 -29.25
C ALA A 11 67.99 27.14 -29.04
N THR A 12 68.18 26.72 -27.79
CA THR A 12 68.02 25.32 -27.41
C THR A 12 66.52 25.01 -27.40
N VAL A 13 66.07 24.26 -28.39
CA VAL A 13 64.74 23.63 -28.41
C VAL A 13 64.70 22.67 -27.22
N PHE A 14 64.08 23.09 -26.11
CA PHE A 14 63.67 22.18 -25.05
C PHE A 14 62.58 21.28 -25.63
N VAL A 15 62.97 20.09 -26.07
CA VAL A 15 62.03 18.99 -26.27
C VAL A 15 61.53 18.63 -24.86
N PRO A 16 60.24 18.83 -24.53
CA PRO A 16 59.74 18.43 -23.23
C PRO A 16 59.94 16.92 -23.10
N VAL A 17 60.61 16.52 -22.03
CA VAL A 17 60.82 15.12 -21.65
C VAL A 17 59.45 14.42 -21.68
N ARG A 18 59.32 13.36 -22.49
CA ARG A 18 58.11 12.51 -22.62
C ARG A 18 57.77 11.70 -21.34
N GLY A 19 58.07 12.26 -20.18
CA GLY A 19 57.76 11.76 -18.84
C GLY A 19 57.46 12.85 -17.83
N ALA A 20 57.37 14.13 -18.24
CA ALA A 20 56.92 15.25 -17.42
C ALA A 20 55.49 15.66 -17.79
N ILE A 21 54.62 14.69 -18.07
CA ILE A 21 53.20 14.89 -17.86
C ILE A 21 53.06 14.84 -16.35
N ASP A 22 52.68 15.97 -15.75
CA ASP A 22 52.18 15.97 -14.39
C ASP A 22 51.00 14.99 -14.38
N HIS A 23 51.23 13.77 -13.93
CA HIS A 23 50.14 12.88 -13.57
C HIS A 23 49.54 13.55 -12.36
N GLY A 24 48.58 14.46 -12.62
CA GLY A 24 47.73 14.97 -11.58
C GLY A 24 47.19 13.76 -10.87
N ASP A 25 47.68 13.51 -9.66
CA ASP A 25 47.11 12.58 -8.69
C ASP A 25 45.81 13.25 -8.20
N GLY A 26 44.93 13.54 -9.16
CA GLY A 26 43.59 14.03 -8.95
C GLY A 26 42.80 12.84 -8.45
N GLY A 27 43.03 12.47 -7.19
CA GLY A 27 42.24 11.48 -6.51
C GLY A 27 40.79 11.75 -6.83
N SER A 28 40.09 10.76 -7.37
CA SER A 28 38.68 10.90 -7.71
C SER A 28 37.93 11.28 -6.44
N SER A 29 37.64 12.57 -6.25
CA SER A 29 36.83 13.02 -5.13
C SER A 29 35.39 12.67 -5.50
N SER A 30 34.89 11.61 -4.87
CA SER A 30 33.48 11.26 -4.95
C SER A 30 32.77 11.82 -3.73
N HIS A 31 31.86 12.76 -3.95
CA HIS A 31 30.97 13.26 -2.91
C HIS A 31 29.61 12.59 -3.07
N THR A 32 29.09 12.02 -1.99
CA THR A 32 27.74 11.44 -1.97
C THR A 32 26.86 12.31 -1.09
N VAL A 33 25.71 12.73 -1.61
CA VAL A 33 24.70 13.50 -0.89
C VAL A 33 23.39 12.70 -0.93
N ALA A 34 22.77 12.50 0.23
CA ALA A 34 21.43 11.94 0.31
C ALA A 34 20.40 13.05 0.05
N VAL A 35 19.44 12.80 -0.84
CA VAL A 35 18.32 13.69 -1.16
C VAL A 35 17.05 12.97 -0.76
N GLY A 36 16.28 13.56 0.16
CA GLY A 36 15.01 13.04 0.61
C GLY A 36 13.83 13.67 -0.13
N GLN A 37 12.75 12.91 -0.33
CA GLN A 37 11.49 13.44 -0.84
C GLN A 37 10.75 14.17 0.29
N THR A 38 10.57 15.48 0.15
CA THR A 38 9.87 16.32 1.15
C THR A 38 8.39 16.52 0.82
N THR A 39 7.95 16.26 -0.41
CA THR A 39 6.52 16.30 -0.77
C THR A 39 6.00 14.89 -1.01
N LEU A 40 5.13 14.43 -0.14
CA LEU A 40 4.48 13.12 -0.20
C LEU A 40 3.05 13.28 -0.73
N GLN A 41 2.65 12.37 -1.61
CA GLN A 41 1.29 12.33 -2.14
C GLN A 41 0.73 10.91 -2.01
N THR A 42 -0.50 10.82 -1.51
CA THR A 42 -1.26 9.56 -1.46
C THR A 42 -2.67 9.78 -1.98
N VAL A 43 -3.18 8.81 -2.73
CA VAL A 43 -4.53 8.80 -3.26
C VAL A 43 -5.40 7.88 -2.44
N CYS A 44 -6.45 8.45 -1.87
CA CYS A 44 -7.51 7.69 -1.21
C CYS A 44 -8.59 7.40 -2.26
N PRO A 45 -8.94 6.13 -2.50
CA PRO A 45 -9.98 5.81 -3.47
C PRO A 45 -11.33 6.43 -3.04
N ALA A 46 -12.21 6.65 -4.02
CA ALA A 46 -13.62 6.88 -3.74
C ALA A 46 -14.20 5.80 -2.82
N ARG A 47 -15.37 6.08 -2.21
CA ARG A 47 -16.11 5.02 -1.50
C ARG A 47 -16.38 3.84 -2.43
N MET A 48 -16.63 2.66 -1.84
CA MET A 48 -17.00 1.48 -2.63
C MET A 48 -18.22 1.80 -3.50
N GLN A 49 -18.21 1.29 -4.73
CA GLN A 49 -19.24 1.57 -5.73
C GLN A 49 -19.30 0.43 -6.76
N LEU A 50 -20.48 0.27 -7.36
CA LEU A 50 -20.71 -0.73 -8.39
C LEU A 50 -20.30 -0.21 -9.76
N ALA A 51 -19.95 -1.12 -10.67
CA ALA A 51 -19.45 -0.77 -11.99
C ALA A 51 -20.50 -0.12 -12.90
N ASP A 52 -21.76 -0.52 -12.74
CA ASP A 52 -22.89 -0.05 -13.51
C ASP A 52 -24.08 0.11 -12.56
N THR A 53 -24.57 1.35 -12.46
CA THR A 53 -25.83 1.68 -11.75
C THR A 53 -26.86 2.27 -12.72
N GLY A 54 -26.66 2.03 -14.02
CA GLY A 54 -27.55 2.48 -15.07
C GLY A 54 -28.98 1.98 -14.87
N SER A 55 -29.95 2.82 -15.23
CA SER A 55 -31.37 2.50 -15.10
C SER A 55 -31.91 1.67 -16.28
N TYR A 56 -31.20 0.60 -16.63
CA TYR A 56 -31.61 -0.33 -17.68
C TYR A 56 -32.33 -1.54 -17.08
N GLY A 57 -33.28 -2.12 -17.83
CA GLY A 57 -34.08 -3.27 -17.37
C GLY A 57 -35.09 -2.95 -16.26
N ASP A 58 -35.76 -3.98 -15.76
CA ASP A 58 -36.77 -3.86 -14.69
C ASP A 58 -36.11 -3.49 -13.37
N ALA A 59 -36.77 -2.62 -12.59
CA ALA A 59 -36.21 -2.06 -11.35
C ALA A 59 -35.81 -3.12 -10.31
N GLU A 60 -36.44 -4.29 -10.33
CA GLU A 60 -36.17 -5.41 -9.43
C GLU A 60 -34.81 -6.09 -9.69
N TYR A 61 -34.28 -6.01 -10.92
CA TYR A 61 -33.00 -6.64 -11.32
C TYR A 61 -31.87 -5.62 -11.49
N ARG A 62 -32.08 -4.37 -11.07
CA ARG A 62 -31.06 -3.34 -11.15
C ARG A 62 -30.11 -3.44 -9.97
N SER A 63 -28.83 -3.37 -10.27
CA SER A 63 -27.79 -3.26 -9.25
C SER A 63 -27.99 -1.98 -8.43
N SER A 64 -27.90 -2.09 -7.10
CA SER A 64 -28.12 -0.98 -6.18
C SER A 64 -26.99 -0.91 -5.15
N GLU A 65 -26.40 0.28 -5.02
CA GLU A 65 -25.45 0.58 -3.95
C GLU A 65 -26.14 0.68 -2.56
N GLY A 66 -27.47 0.63 -2.50
CA GLY A 66 -28.23 0.66 -1.25
C GLY A 66 -27.99 1.91 -0.41
N ASP A 67 -27.76 1.72 0.88
CA ASP A 67 -27.52 2.77 1.88
C ASP A 67 -26.03 3.02 2.14
N ILE A 68 -25.20 2.79 1.12
CA ILE A 68 -23.74 2.86 1.27
C ILE A 68 -23.27 4.21 1.82
N THR A 69 -22.46 4.12 2.86
CA THR A 69 -21.78 5.24 3.51
C THR A 69 -20.28 5.07 3.33
N GLY A 70 -19.58 6.17 3.09
CA GLY A 70 -18.12 6.19 2.97
C GLY A 70 -17.50 7.27 3.85
N LYS A 71 -16.35 6.95 4.45
CA LYS A 71 -15.59 7.86 5.33
C LYS A 71 -14.09 7.72 5.04
N THR A 72 -13.38 8.85 5.04
CA THR A 72 -11.93 8.88 4.85
C THR A 72 -11.27 9.59 6.02
N ARG A 73 -10.23 8.98 6.58
CA ARG A 73 -9.34 9.57 7.57
C ARG A 73 -8.00 9.87 6.95
N PHE A 74 -7.53 11.09 7.14
CA PHE A 74 -6.19 11.51 6.74
C PHE A 74 -5.38 11.84 7.98
N ALA A 75 -4.16 11.32 8.06
CA ALA A 75 -3.22 11.62 9.12
C ALA A 75 -1.84 11.93 8.55
N ALA A 76 -1.16 12.93 9.11
CA ALA A 76 0.26 13.16 8.88
C ALA A 76 0.98 13.43 10.19
N PHE A 77 2.23 13.00 10.29
CA PHE A 77 3.00 12.91 11.53
C PHE A 77 4.40 13.51 11.35
N GLY A 78 5.04 13.85 12.47
CA GLY A 78 6.42 14.31 12.51
C GLY A 78 6.56 15.79 12.14
N SER A 79 7.66 16.13 11.45
CA SER A 79 8.04 17.51 11.15
C SER A 79 7.38 18.00 9.86
N LEU A 80 6.25 18.72 9.99
CA LEU A 80 5.38 19.08 8.87
C LEU A 80 5.42 20.58 8.55
N TYR A 81 5.48 20.91 7.26
CA TYR A 81 5.32 22.28 6.76
C TYR A 81 3.85 22.60 6.40
N ASP A 82 3.20 21.71 5.64
CA ASP A 82 1.79 21.83 5.25
C ASP A 82 1.24 20.42 5.00
N SER A 83 -0.01 20.17 5.36
CA SER A 83 -0.74 18.99 4.92
C SER A 83 -2.13 19.40 4.48
N SER A 84 -2.60 18.83 3.36
CA SER A 84 -3.89 19.20 2.81
C SER A 84 -4.51 18.08 1.99
N VAL A 85 -5.83 18.13 1.89
CA VAL A 85 -6.65 17.18 1.15
C VAL A 85 -7.36 17.92 0.02
N THR A 86 -7.35 17.36 -1.19
CA THR A 86 -8.03 17.89 -2.37
C THR A 86 -8.73 16.76 -3.12
N ASP A 87 -9.50 17.10 -4.15
CA ASP A 87 -9.83 16.13 -5.21
C ASP A 87 -8.56 15.78 -6.02
N ILE A 88 -8.62 14.75 -6.87
CA ILE A 88 -7.54 14.43 -7.82
C ILE A 88 -7.23 15.62 -8.74
N SER A 89 -8.21 16.49 -9.00
CA SER A 89 -8.00 17.71 -9.79
C SER A 89 -7.18 18.80 -9.09
N GLY A 90 -6.95 18.66 -7.78
CA GLY A 90 -6.38 19.71 -6.93
C GLY A 90 -7.40 20.71 -6.40
N ASP A 91 -8.66 20.59 -6.81
CA ASP A 91 -9.77 21.44 -6.35
C ASP A 91 -10.27 21.05 -4.95
N ASN A 92 -11.20 21.85 -4.42
CA ASN A 92 -11.90 21.57 -3.16
C ASN A 92 -10.95 21.37 -1.97
N LYS A 93 -9.89 22.18 -1.91
CA LYS A 93 -8.87 22.10 -0.88
C LYS A 93 -9.49 22.20 0.52
N GLN A 94 -9.36 21.12 1.27
CA GLN A 94 -9.76 21.03 2.66
C GLN A 94 -8.50 21.11 3.52
N LYS A 95 -8.51 22.05 4.47
CA LYS A 95 -7.49 22.19 5.50
C LYS A 95 -8.14 21.95 6.86
N THR A 96 -7.42 21.29 7.75
CA THR A 96 -7.83 21.12 9.15
C THR A 96 -7.71 22.44 9.92
N ALA A 97 -8.25 22.44 11.14
CA ALA A 97 -7.98 23.48 12.12
C ALA A 97 -6.47 23.73 12.28
N SER A 98 -6.10 24.95 12.68
CA SER A 98 -4.71 25.35 12.93
C SER A 98 -4.08 24.44 14.00
N ILE A 99 -3.25 23.51 13.55
CA ILE A 99 -2.39 22.67 14.39
C ILE A 99 -0.98 23.26 14.27
N ASP A 100 -0.24 23.32 15.38
CA ASP A 100 1.19 23.63 15.32
C ASP A 100 1.92 22.46 14.68
N MET A 101 2.14 22.57 13.36
CA MET A 101 2.78 21.53 12.54
C MET A 101 4.29 21.40 12.81
N SER A 102 4.88 22.31 13.60
CA SER A 102 6.28 22.22 14.05
C SER A 102 6.46 21.38 15.31
N ASP A 103 5.38 21.15 16.08
CA ASP A 103 5.41 20.25 17.22
C ASP A 103 5.26 18.79 16.75
N SER A 104 6.37 18.06 16.73
CA SER A 104 6.42 16.64 16.34
C SER A 104 5.55 15.69 17.19
N ALA A 105 5.06 16.14 18.36
CA ALA A 105 4.10 15.40 19.17
C ALA A 105 2.64 15.57 18.68
N LYS A 106 2.39 16.48 17.73
CA LYS A 106 1.11 16.67 17.06
C LYS A 106 1.07 15.91 15.74
N ALA A 107 -0.14 15.56 15.33
CA ALA A 107 -0.43 15.01 14.02
C ALA A 107 -1.48 15.88 13.32
N PHE A 108 -1.33 16.09 12.02
CA PHE A 108 -2.44 16.54 11.20
C PHE A 108 -3.50 15.44 11.18
N ILE A 109 -4.76 15.75 11.50
CA ILE A 109 -5.86 14.79 11.46
C ILE A 109 -7.06 15.43 10.76
N HIS A 110 -7.45 14.90 9.61
CA HIS A 110 -8.64 15.33 8.86
C HIS A 110 -9.60 14.17 8.64
N GLN A 111 -10.90 14.45 8.73
CA GLN A 111 -11.95 13.49 8.43
C GLN A 111 -12.84 14.06 7.33
N SER A 112 -13.13 13.26 6.31
CA SER A 112 -14.10 13.63 5.26
C SER A 112 -15.14 12.52 5.06
N GLY A 113 -16.27 12.88 4.47
CA GLY A 113 -17.08 11.89 3.74
C GLY A 113 -16.27 11.35 2.58
N ALA A 114 -16.39 10.06 2.28
CA ALA A 114 -15.88 9.52 1.02
C ALA A 114 -16.99 9.61 -0.04
N ASP A 115 -16.76 10.44 -1.05
CA ASP A 115 -17.68 10.63 -2.16
C ASP A 115 -17.41 9.61 -3.28
N LYS A 116 -18.12 9.73 -4.41
CA LYS A 116 -17.89 8.93 -5.63
C LYS A 116 -16.60 9.31 -6.38
N LYS A 117 -15.72 10.11 -5.77
CA LYS A 117 -14.44 10.57 -6.33
C LYS A 117 -13.32 10.27 -5.36
N SER A 118 -12.14 9.97 -5.90
CA SER A 118 -10.94 9.80 -5.09
C SER A 118 -10.42 11.15 -4.59
N SER A 119 -9.73 11.12 -3.46
CA SER A 119 -9.11 12.30 -2.84
C SER A 119 -7.59 12.18 -2.85
N LEU A 120 -6.91 13.31 -2.96
CA LEU A 120 -5.46 13.43 -2.91
C LEU A 120 -5.04 14.06 -1.58
N HIS A 121 -4.21 13.35 -0.82
CA HIS A 121 -3.57 13.86 0.38
C HIS A 121 -2.13 14.23 0.07
N THR A 122 -1.83 15.52 0.17
CA THR A 122 -0.48 16.07 -0.06
C THR A 122 0.09 16.56 1.26
N THR A 123 1.24 16.01 1.64
CA THR A 123 1.98 16.36 2.85
C THR A 123 3.36 16.88 2.47
N ARG A 124 3.73 18.05 2.98
CA ARG A 124 5.05 18.66 2.82
C ARG A 124 5.77 18.60 4.16
N LEU A 125 6.91 17.93 4.18
CA LEU A 125 7.76 17.77 5.35
C LEU A 125 8.76 18.93 5.44
N LEU A 126 9.08 19.34 6.65
CA LEU A 126 10.22 20.23 6.91
C LEU A 126 11.54 19.46 6.79
N GLU A 127 11.57 18.23 7.30
CA GLU A 127 12.73 17.35 7.32
C GLU A 127 12.32 15.91 6.99
N THR A 128 13.23 15.14 6.39
CA THR A 128 12.98 13.74 6.00
C THR A 128 13.46 12.77 7.07
N ASP A 129 12.79 12.83 8.22
CA ASP A 129 13.11 12.03 9.40
C ASP A 129 12.21 10.80 9.55
N LYS A 130 12.70 9.80 10.29
CA LYS A 130 11.89 8.63 10.64
C LYS A 130 10.69 9.07 11.47
N GLY A 131 9.50 8.60 11.12
CA GLY A 131 8.25 9.01 11.74
C GLY A 131 7.61 10.25 11.11
N SER A 132 8.29 10.93 10.19
CA SER A 132 7.71 12.01 9.40
C SER A 132 7.07 11.45 8.13
N GLY A 133 5.76 11.64 7.97
CA GLY A 133 5.04 11.09 6.81
C GLY A 133 3.53 11.18 6.95
N ALA A 134 2.82 10.40 6.13
CA ALA A 134 1.36 10.38 6.12
C ALA A 134 0.80 8.96 6.07
N ALA A 135 -0.31 8.74 6.79
CA ALA A 135 -1.13 7.55 6.67
C ALA A 135 -2.59 7.98 6.57
N SER A 136 -3.29 7.43 5.59
CA SER A 136 -4.70 7.73 5.35
C SER A 136 -5.42 6.44 5.00
N ALA A 137 -6.71 6.38 5.26
CA ALA A 137 -7.53 5.21 4.95
C ALA A 137 -8.97 5.59 4.63
N VAL A 138 -9.62 4.76 3.85
CA VAL A 138 -11.03 4.84 3.47
C VAL A 138 -11.75 3.64 4.05
N ALA A 139 -12.95 3.84 4.57
CA ALA A 139 -13.89 2.76 4.88
C ALA A 139 -15.23 3.06 4.22
N SER A 140 -15.88 2.01 3.71
CA SER A 140 -17.23 2.04 3.19
C SER A 140 -18.04 0.91 3.80
N TRP A 141 -19.33 1.13 4.03
CA TRP A 141 -20.22 0.09 4.53
C TRP A 141 -21.64 0.32 4.06
N ALA A 142 -22.39 -0.76 3.91
CA ALA A 142 -23.83 -0.73 3.60
C ALA A 142 -24.54 -1.84 4.37
N THR A 143 -25.80 -1.58 4.75
CA THR A 143 -26.67 -2.59 5.37
C THR A 143 -27.68 -3.17 4.38
N LYS A 144 -27.82 -2.55 3.20
CA LYS A 144 -28.75 -2.91 2.13
C LYS A 144 -28.08 -2.78 0.76
N GLY A 145 -28.71 -3.36 -0.25
CA GLY A 145 -28.20 -3.36 -1.63
C GLY A 145 -27.08 -4.38 -1.83
N ASP A 146 -26.46 -4.32 -3.00
CA ASP A 146 -25.52 -5.36 -3.45
C ASP A 146 -24.12 -5.19 -2.85
N LEU A 147 -23.88 -4.06 -2.17
CA LEU A 147 -22.65 -3.75 -1.43
C LEU A 147 -22.81 -3.97 0.09
N GLN A 148 -23.83 -4.74 0.52
CA GLN A 148 -24.02 -5.07 1.93
C GLN A 148 -22.75 -5.72 2.51
N GLY A 149 -22.16 -5.08 3.52
CA GLY A 149 -20.86 -5.46 4.07
C GLY A 149 -20.01 -4.25 4.46
N VAL A 150 -18.71 -4.48 4.62
CA VAL A 150 -17.70 -3.46 4.95
C VAL A 150 -16.53 -3.61 3.99
N SER A 151 -16.06 -2.50 3.43
CA SER A 151 -14.85 -2.43 2.60
C SER A 151 -13.91 -1.39 3.16
N SER A 152 -12.60 -1.63 3.15
CA SER A 152 -11.65 -0.66 3.65
C SER A 152 -10.28 -0.84 3.03
N THR A 153 -9.53 0.26 2.97
CA THR A 153 -8.13 0.20 2.56
C THR A 153 -7.38 1.43 3.06
N ARG A 154 -6.08 1.28 3.21
CA ARG A 154 -5.16 2.43 3.23
C ARG A 154 -5.16 3.14 1.86
N CYS A 155 -4.83 4.42 1.87
CA CYS A 155 -4.59 5.19 0.66
C CYS A 155 -3.23 4.79 0.05
N VAL A 156 -3.11 4.88 -1.27
CA VAL A 156 -1.96 4.37 -2.02
C VAL A 156 -1.07 5.49 -2.53
N THR A 157 0.23 5.27 -2.53
CA THR A 157 1.20 6.19 -3.13
C THR A 157 1.25 5.96 -4.63
N PRO A 158 1.17 7.00 -5.48
CA PRO A 158 1.38 6.85 -6.91
C PRO A 158 2.78 6.28 -7.24
N GLN A 159 2.85 5.34 -8.17
CA GLN A 159 4.09 4.67 -8.58
C GLN A 159 4.18 4.54 -10.11
N LEU A 160 5.41 4.46 -10.64
CA LEU A 160 5.65 4.18 -12.07
C LEU A 160 5.40 2.70 -12.40
N THR A 161 5.86 1.82 -11.52
CA THR A 161 5.66 0.37 -11.62
C THR A 161 5.05 -0.12 -10.32
N GLN A 162 3.97 -0.88 -10.43
CA GLN A 162 3.31 -1.50 -9.28
C GLN A 162 2.58 -2.77 -9.71
N SER A 163 2.41 -3.71 -8.79
CA SER A 163 1.69 -4.94 -9.06
C SER A 163 0.56 -5.15 -8.06
N LEU A 164 -0.49 -5.84 -8.50
CA LEU A 164 -1.68 -6.19 -7.73
C LEU A 164 -1.82 -7.72 -7.74
N LEU A 165 -2.21 -8.29 -6.61
CA LEU A 165 -2.58 -9.70 -6.51
C LEU A 165 -4.04 -9.79 -6.05
N LEU A 166 -4.88 -10.31 -6.93
CA LEU A 166 -6.33 -10.17 -6.89
C LEU A 166 -7.01 -11.54 -6.75
N PRO A 167 -8.23 -11.57 -6.18
CA PRO A 167 -9.09 -12.75 -6.22
C PRO A 167 -9.55 -13.06 -7.66
N GLY A 168 -10.45 -14.03 -7.81
CA GLY A 168 -10.89 -14.51 -9.12
C GLY A 168 -11.62 -13.48 -10.00
N THR A 169 -11.67 -13.79 -11.29
CA THR A 169 -12.43 -13.08 -12.35
C THR A 169 -13.49 -14.01 -12.98
N GLN A 170 -13.91 -15.03 -12.25
CA GLN A 170 -14.97 -15.95 -12.68
C GLN A 170 -16.34 -15.26 -12.57
N THR A 171 -17.37 -15.89 -13.13
CA THR A 171 -18.76 -15.44 -12.98
C THR A 171 -19.08 -15.12 -11.53
N GLY A 172 -19.72 -13.97 -11.31
CA GLY A 172 -20.01 -13.43 -9.98
C GLY A 172 -18.99 -12.40 -9.48
N TRP A 173 -17.79 -12.36 -10.06
CA TRP A 173 -16.77 -11.36 -9.72
C TRP A 173 -16.80 -10.15 -10.64
N THR A 174 -16.73 -8.97 -10.04
CA THR A 174 -16.45 -7.70 -10.73
C THR A 174 -15.17 -7.10 -10.16
N GLN A 175 -14.21 -6.79 -11.03
CA GLN A 175 -12.95 -6.13 -10.65
C GLN A 175 -12.75 -4.86 -11.47
N GLN A 176 -12.84 -3.72 -10.81
CA GLN A 176 -12.58 -2.42 -11.44
C GLN A 176 -11.24 -1.86 -10.98
N LEU A 177 -10.26 -1.86 -11.88
CA LEU A 177 -8.99 -1.15 -11.69
C LEU A 177 -9.21 0.34 -11.90
N VAL A 178 -9.07 1.11 -10.84
CA VAL A 178 -9.10 2.58 -10.85
C VAL A 178 -7.66 3.08 -10.88
N LEU A 179 -7.32 3.80 -11.93
CA LEU A 179 -6.02 4.45 -12.11
C LEU A 179 -6.21 5.95 -11.93
N SER A 180 -5.53 6.53 -10.94
CA SER A 180 -5.61 7.96 -10.64
C SER A 180 -4.26 8.61 -10.90
N ASN A 181 -4.27 9.67 -11.71
CA ASN A 181 -3.07 10.43 -12.06
C ASN A 181 -3.15 11.83 -11.44
N PRO A 182 -2.47 12.06 -10.29
CA PRO A 182 -2.47 13.37 -9.63
C PRO A 182 -1.50 14.38 -10.27
N SER A 183 -0.85 14.03 -11.39
CA SER A 183 0.06 14.94 -12.08
C SER A 183 -0.64 15.79 -13.13
N ASP A 184 -0.02 16.89 -13.49
CA ASP A 184 -0.46 17.82 -14.52
C ASP A 184 -0.20 17.33 -15.97
N LYS A 185 0.30 16.10 -16.14
CA LYS A 185 0.56 15.49 -17.45
C LYS A 185 -0.16 14.17 -17.60
N SER A 186 -0.77 13.95 -18.76
CA SER A 186 -1.32 12.63 -19.10
C SER A 186 -0.24 11.57 -19.22
N THR A 187 -0.57 10.33 -18.91
CA THR A 187 0.35 9.19 -19.04
C THR A 187 -0.39 7.98 -19.62
N THR A 188 0.37 7.06 -20.20
CA THR A 188 -0.13 5.76 -20.63
C THR A 188 0.35 4.70 -19.65
N VAL A 189 -0.56 3.84 -19.21
CA VAL A 189 -0.28 2.72 -18.32
C VAL A 189 -0.42 1.43 -19.12
N ALA A 190 0.65 0.67 -19.23
CA ALA A 190 0.64 -0.69 -19.74
C ALA A 190 0.18 -1.65 -18.63
N ILE A 191 -0.70 -2.58 -18.98
CA ILE A 191 -1.31 -3.56 -18.10
C ILE A 191 -0.94 -4.95 -18.61
N GLU A 192 -0.27 -5.72 -17.77
CA GLU A 192 0.06 -7.13 -18.01
C GLU A 192 -0.57 -7.97 -16.91
N ALA A 193 -1.02 -9.18 -17.24
CA ALA A 193 -1.67 -10.04 -16.27
C ALA A 193 -1.22 -11.50 -16.38
N GLN A 194 -1.09 -12.18 -15.25
CA GLN A 194 -0.86 -13.62 -15.16
C GLN A 194 -1.99 -14.27 -14.36
N GLY A 195 -2.42 -15.45 -14.79
CA GLY A 195 -3.56 -16.16 -14.22
C GLY A 195 -3.18 -17.44 -13.49
N THR A 196 -4.16 -18.31 -13.31
CA THR A 196 -4.01 -19.59 -12.60
C THR A 196 -3.87 -20.79 -13.53
N ARG A 197 -3.97 -20.62 -14.86
CA ARG A 197 -3.98 -21.74 -15.81
C ARG A 197 -2.56 -22.25 -16.14
N ASN A 198 -1.72 -21.36 -16.64
CA ASN A 198 -0.32 -21.61 -16.99
C ASN A 198 0.53 -20.41 -16.55
N GLY A 199 1.84 -20.45 -16.82
CA GLY A 199 2.77 -19.36 -16.50
C GLY A 199 2.86 -18.27 -17.57
N ASP A 200 2.00 -18.30 -18.57
CA ASP A 200 2.02 -17.34 -19.68
C ASP A 200 1.24 -16.08 -19.31
N SER A 201 1.62 -14.95 -19.92
CA SER A 201 0.83 -13.71 -19.81
C SER A 201 -0.53 -13.88 -20.49
N ILE A 202 -1.58 -13.34 -19.87
CA ILE A 202 -2.93 -13.34 -20.41
C ILE A 202 -3.04 -12.25 -21.47
N PRO A 203 -3.43 -12.60 -22.72
CA PRO A 203 -3.81 -11.58 -23.68
C PRO A 203 -5.13 -10.93 -23.23
N LEU A 204 -5.06 -9.66 -22.84
CA LEU A 204 -6.23 -8.91 -22.39
C LEU A 204 -7.21 -8.72 -23.55
N ALA A 205 -8.50 -8.96 -23.31
CA ALA A 205 -9.55 -8.79 -24.31
C ALA A 205 -9.80 -7.31 -24.68
N THR A 206 -9.40 -6.40 -23.81
CA THR A 206 -9.36 -4.95 -24.03
C THR A 206 -7.93 -4.49 -24.25
N ASP A 207 -7.73 -3.23 -24.69
CA ASP A 207 -6.38 -2.67 -24.85
C ASP A 207 -5.54 -2.85 -23.58
N SER A 208 -4.35 -3.45 -23.73
CA SER A 208 -3.36 -3.60 -22.66
C SER A 208 -2.64 -2.29 -22.33
N LYS A 209 -3.08 -1.18 -22.92
CA LYS A 209 -2.59 0.16 -22.65
C LYS A 209 -3.77 1.08 -22.48
N VAL A 210 -3.75 1.87 -21.41
CA VAL A 210 -4.81 2.83 -21.11
C VAL A 210 -4.21 4.19 -20.84
N THR A 211 -4.84 5.23 -21.38
CA THR A 211 -4.45 6.62 -21.09
C THR A 211 -5.16 7.10 -19.84
N VAL A 212 -4.39 7.71 -18.95
CA VAL A 212 -4.91 8.41 -17.77
C VAL A 212 -4.63 9.89 -17.96
N ALA A 213 -5.69 10.69 -18.03
CA ALA A 213 -5.58 12.14 -18.21
C ALA A 213 -4.78 12.78 -17.07
N ALA A 214 -4.22 13.96 -17.31
CA ALA A 214 -3.69 14.79 -16.24
C ALA A 214 -4.80 15.06 -15.21
N ASN A 215 -4.48 15.01 -13.92
CA ASN A 215 -5.40 15.35 -12.85
C ASN A 215 -6.74 14.57 -12.92
N GLY A 216 -6.69 13.34 -13.43
CA GLY A 216 -7.87 12.55 -13.78
C GLY A 216 -7.77 11.09 -13.40
N GLU A 217 -8.87 10.37 -13.59
CA GLU A 217 -8.99 8.94 -13.30
C GLU A 217 -9.49 8.18 -14.53
N THR A 218 -8.99 6.96 -14.71
CA THR A 218 -9.50 6.02 -15.69
C THR A 218 -9.83 4.69 -15.01
N VAL A 219 -10.96 4.08 -15.38
CA VAL A 219 -11.40 2.80 -14.82
C VAL A 219 -11.35 1.72 -15.90
N VAL A 220 -10.74 0.58 -15.56
CA VAL A 220 -10.63 -0.61 -16.42
C VAL A 220 -11.31 -1.79 -15.74
N ASN A 221 -12.16 -2.53 -16.47
CA ASN A 221 -12.81 -3.73 -15.96
C ASN A 221 -11.92 -4.97 -16.20
N LEU A 222 -11.20 -5.39 -15.15
CA LEU A 222 -10.27 -6.53 -15.23
C LEU A 222 -10.99 -7.87 -15.38
N SER A 223 -12.16 -8.03 -14.76
CA SER A 223 -12.99 -9.24 -14.92
C SER A 223 -13.45 -9.47 -16.36
N ALA A 224 -13.69 -8.39 -17.12
CA ALA A 224 -13.99 -8.46 -18.54
C ALA A 224 -12.73 -8.65 -19.40
N ALA A 225 -11.62 -8.02 -19.03
CA ALA A 225 -10.37 -8.09 -19.78
C ALA A 225 -9.66 -9.44 -19.65
N ALA A 226 -9.73 -10.09 -18.48
CA ALA A 226 -9.07 -11.36 -18.17
C ALA A 226 -10.05 -12.33 -17.48
N PRO A 227 -11.08 -12.83 -18.18
CA PRO A 227 -12.15 -13.60 -17.56
C PRO A 227 -11.71 -15.00 -17.13
N SER A 228 -12.49 -15.59 -16.23
CA SER A 228 -12.41 -17.02 -15.88
C SER A 228 -11.06 -17.45 -15.28
N GLN A 229 -10.45 -16.59 -14.45
CA GLN A 229 -9.29 -16.90 -13.61
C GLN A 229 -9.70 -17.08 -12.15
N GLN A 230 -9.06 -17.98 -11.41
CA GLN A 230 -9.31 -18.14 -9.97
C GLN A 230 -8.55 -17.11 -9.11
N GLY A 231 -7.54 -16.47 -9.69
CA GLY A 231 -6.75 -15.38 -9.11
C GLY A 231 -5.98 -14.69 -10.23
N LEU A 232 -5.62 -13.43 -10.03
CA LEU A 232 -5.00 -12.61 -11.07
C LEU A 232 -3.84 -11.81 -10.47
N TYR A 233 -2.66 -11.92 -11.07
CA TYR A 233 -1.53 -11.02 -10.79
C TYR A 233 -1.48 -10.01 -11.92
N VAL A 234 -1.50 -8.71 -11.60
CA VAL A 234 -1.52 -7.63 -12.59
C VAL A 234 -0.31 -6.75 -12.35
N THR A 235 0.47 -6.51 -13.39
CA THR A 235 1.59 -5.57 -13.38
C THR A 235 1.22 -4.33 -14.20
N LEU A 236 1.44 -3.16 -13.60
CA LEU A 236 1.14 -1.87 -14.19
C LEU A 236 2.45 -1.11 -14.39
N ASN A 237 2.66 -0.60 -15.60
CA ASN A 237 3.83 0.20 -15.96
C ASN A 237 3.39 1.51 -16.62
N SER A 238 3.58 2.63 -15.92
CA SER A 238 3.29 3.97 -16.43
C SER A 238 4.51 4.56 -17.16
N THR A 239 4.28 5.20 -18.30
CA THR A 239 5.37 5.70 -19.16
C THR A 239 5.97 7.02 -18.71
N THR A 240 5.16 7.92 -18.14
CA THR A 240 5.54 9.33 -17.98
C THR A 240 5.43 9.79 -16.53
N THR A 241 4.31 9.50 -15.86
CA THR A 241 4.04 9.98 -14.51
C THR A 241 3.58 8.86 -13.60
N ALA A 242 3.88 8.97 -12.31
CA ALA A 242 3.45 7.99 -11.32
C ALA A 242 1.91 7.99 -11.19
N VAL A 243 1.30 6.81 -11.17
CA VAL A 243 -0.15 6.63 -11.04
C VAL A 243 -0.48 5.86 -9.77
N ALA A 244 -1.56 6.21 -9.11
CA ALA A 244 -2.13 5.39 -8.04
C ALA A 244 -3.03 4.32 -8.67
N ALA A 245 -2.96 3.08 -8.18
CA ALA A 245 -3.85 2.00 -8.61
C ALA A 245 -4.56 1.37 -7.42
N VAL A 246 -5.88 1.22 -7.53
CA VAL A 246 -6.72 0.48 -6.58
C VAL A 246 -7.72 -0.35 -7.37
N VAL A 247 -7.93 -1.61 -7.00
CA VAL A 247 -8.99 -2.43 -7.58
C VAL A 247 -10.16 -2.49 -6.60
N ARG A 248 -11.36 -2.11 -7.06
CA ARG A 248 -12.61 -2.46 -6.37
C ARG A 248 -13.00 -3.87 -6.76
N ALA A 249 -12.99 -4.80 -5.81
CA ALA A 249 -13.43 -6.17 -6.01
C ALA A 249 -14.80 -6.35 -5.36
N VAL A 250 -15.76 -6.85 -6.13
CA VAL A 250 -17.13 -7.15 -5.67
C VAL A 250 -17.45 -8.58 -6.09
N HIS A 251 -18.03 -9.36 -5.18
CA HIS A 251 -18.48 -10.72 -5.45
C HIS A 251 -19.99 -10.83 -5.19
N ALA A 252 -20.70 -11.46 -6.12
CA ALA A 252 -22.12 -11.73 -6.01
C ALA A 252 -22.47 -13.11 -6.61
N GLU A 253 -23.46 -13.77 -6.03
CA GLU A 253 -24.05 -15.00 -6.57
C GLU A 253 -25.51 -14.72 -6.95
N GLY A 254 -25.75 -14.45 -8.23
CA GLY A 254 -27.03 -13.90 -8.67
C GLY A 254 -27.25 -12.52 -8.05
N LEU A 255 -28.34 -12.36 -7.27
CA LEU A 255 -28.65 -11.14 -6.53
C LEU A 255 -28.14 -11.16 -5.08
N VAL A 256 -27.48 -12.25 -4.67
CA VAL A 256 -26.95 -12.37 -3.30
C VAL A 256 -25.57 -11.74 -3.23
N SER A 257 -25.43 -10.69 -2.42
CA SER A 257 -24.13 -10.10 -2.14
C SER A 257 -23.24 -11.11 -1.41
N ARG A 258 -22.00 -11.26 -1.90
CA ARG A 258 -20.95 -12.08 -1.28
C ARG A 258 -19.79 -11.24 -0.75
N GLY A 259 -19.96 -9.91 -0.76
CA GLY A 259 -19.03 -8.95 -0.18
C GLY A 259 -18.33 -8.09 -1.22
N SER A 260 -17.57 -7.13 -0.70
CA SER A 260 -16.70 -6.29 -1.51
C SER A 260 -15.52 -5.77 -0.69
N ASP A 261 -14.37 -5.63 -1.32
CA ASP A 261 -13.23 -4.96 -0.71
C ASP A 261 -12.31 -4.33 -1.76
N PHE A 262 -11.31 -3.58 -1.30
CA PHE A 262 -10.30 -2.99 -2.16
C PHE A 262 -9.03 -3.84 -2.17
N ALA A 263 -8.46 -4.04 -3.36
CA ALA A 263 -7.09 -4.52 -3.48
C ALA A 263 -6.17 -3.35 -3.82
N THR A 264 -5.07 -3.23 -3.08
CA THR A 264 -4.01 -2.25 -3.32
C THR A 264 -2.76 -2.93 -3.85
N PRO A 265 -1.73 -2.16 -4.27
CA PRO A 265 -0.49 -2.75 -4.75
C PRO A 265 0.18 -3.62 -3.67
N VAL A 266 0.71 -4.76 -4.08
CA VAL A 266 1.50 -5.63 -3.21
C VAL A 266 2.90 -5.05 -2.99
N GLY A 267 3.50 -5.36 -1.83
CA GLY A 267 4.85 -4.95 -1.49
C GLY A 267 5.93 -5.65 -2.32
N THR A 268 7.19 -5.42 -1.94
CA THR A 268 8.33 -6.09 -2.61
C THR A 268 8.28 -7.60 -2.37
N PRO A 269 8.48 -8.45 -3.40
CA PRO A 269 8.53 -9.89 -3.22
C PRO A 269 9.56 -10.34 -2.17
N SER A 270 9.17 -11.25 -1.27
CA SER A 270 9.99 -11.74 -0.16
C SER A 270 9.86 -13.25 0.00
N GLU A 271 10.86 -13.88 0.62
CA GLU A 271 10.83 -15.31 1.01
C GLU A 271 10.03 -15.53 2.30
N SER A 272 9.78 -14.47 3.07
CA SER A 272 8.99 -14.50 4.29
C SER A 272 8.02 -13.32 4.30
N LEU A 273 6.72 -13.63 4.38
CA LEU A 273 5.63 -12.68 4.40
C LEU A 273 4.74 -12.94 5.61
N MET A 274 4.17 -11.87 6.18
CA MET A 274 3.19 -11.94 7.26
C MET A 274 1.91 -11.22 6.81
N LEU A 275 0.80 -11.92 6.84
CA LEU A 275 -0.54 -11.42 6.53
C LEU A 275 -1.31 -11.26 7.86
N PRO A 276 -1.24 -10.08 8.52
CA PRO A 276 -1.95 -9.83 9.79
C PRO A 276 -3.47 -9.70 9.54
N ALA A 277 -4.30 -9.48 10.57
CA ALA A 277 -5.72 -9.20 10.38
C ALA A 277 -6.52 -10.39 9.80
N VAL A 278 -6.12 -11.62 10.11
CA VAL A 278 -6.87 -12.82 9.75
C VAL A 278 -7.88 -13.11 10.86
N ALA A 279 -9.15 -12.78 10.61
CA ALA A 279 -10.20 -12.97 11.59
C ALA A 279 -10.46 -14.46 11.90
N SER A 280 -10.56 -14.76 13.19
CA SER A 280 -10.86 -16.11 13.68
C SER A 280 -12.20 -16.63 13.12
N GLY A 281 -12.21 -17.88 12.65
CA GLY A 281 -13.42 -18.53 12.13
C GLY A 281 -13.78 -18.19 10.67
N SER A 282 -13.12 -17.20 10.06
CA SER A 282 -13.27 -16.90 8.63
C SER A 282 -12.73 -18.05 7.78
N ASP A 283 -13.33 -18.28 6.61
CA ASP A 283 -12.77 -19.16 5.59
C ASP A 283 -11.65 -18.40 4.86
N VAL A 284 -10.43 -18.95 4.87
CA VAL A 284 -9.24 -18.26 4.35
C VAL A 284 -8.72 -18.93 3.09
N THR A 285 -8.51 -18.10 2.07
CA THR A 285 -7.78 -18.46 0.85
C THR A 285 -6.58 -17.53 0.71
N VAL A 286 -5.44 -18.07 0.28
CA VAL A 286 -4.22 -17.29 0.05
C VAL A 286 -3.83 -17.38 -1.41
N GLU A 287 -3.82 -16.23 -2.08
CA GLU A 287 -3.24 -16.05 -3.40
C GLU A 287 -1.74 -15.80 -3.26
N MET A 288 -0.93 -16.44 -4.09
CA MET A 288 0.52 -16.25 -4.15
C MET A 288 0.99 -16.15 -5.59
N PHE A 289 2.03 -15.35 -5.83
CA PHE A 289 2.69 -15.24 -7.11
C PHE A 289 4.21 -15.22 -6.93
N SER A 290 4.93 -15.95 -7.77
CA SER A 290 6.39 -15.89 -7.86
C SER A 290 6.83 -16.03 -9.31
N GLU A 291 7.88 -15.29 -9.68
CA GLU A 291 8.53 -15.41 -10.99
C GLU A 291 9.35 -16.70 -11.12
N LYS A 292 9.63 -17.38 -10.01
CA LYS A 292 10.41 -18.60 -9.95
C LYS A 292 9.59 -19.72 -9.35
N ALA A 293 9.90 -20.93 -9.79
CA ALA A 293 9.26 -22.11 -9.24
C ALA A 293 9.94 -22.47 -7.91
N GLY A 294 9.15 -22.64 -6.85
CA GLY A 294 9.63 -23.02 -5.52
C GLY A 294 8.57 -23.73 -4.67
N ASN A 295 8.82 -23.89 -3.38
CA ASN A 295 7.87 -24.40 -2.39
C ASN A 295 7.57 -23.32 -1.33
N ALA A 296 6.29 -23.10 -1.05
CA ALA A 296 5.84 -22.23 0.02
C ALA A 296 5.17 -23.05 1.13
N THR A 297 5.42 -22.67 2.38
CA THR A 297 4.74 -23.19 3.56
C THR A 297 3.92 -22.08 4.20
N LEU A 298 2.64 -22.36 4.41
CA LEU A 298 1.68 -21.47 5.05
C LEU A 298 1.40 -22.01 6.45
N SER A 299 1.40 -21.10 7.42
CA SER A 299 1.15 -21.43 8.82
C SER A 299 0.20 -20.41 9.44
N TRP A 300 -0.68 -20.89 10.32
CA TRP A 300 -1.48 -20.04 11.18
C TRP A 300 -0.60 -19.45 12.27
N VAL A 301 -0.66 -18.14 12.46
CA VAL A 301 -0.10 -17.49 13.64
C VAL A 301 -1.23 -17.22 14.61
N THR A 302 -1.09 -17.75 15.81
CA THR A 302 -2.04 -17.59 16.91
C THR A 302 -1.47 -16.66 17.97
N LYS A 303 -2.25 -16.37 19.01
CA LYS A 303 -1.78 -15.59 20.17
C LYS A 303 -0.60 -16.21 20.91
N SER A 304 -0.34 -17.52 20.76
CA SER A 304 0.67 -18.24 21.54
C SER A 304 1.75 -18.95 20.70
N ARG A 305 1.47 -19.27 19.44
CA ARG A 305 2.36 -20.07 18.59
C ARG A 305 2.05 -19.94 17.10
N THR A 306 2.98 -20.42 16.28
CA THR A 306 2.76 -20.68 14.85
C THR A 306 2.48 -22.16 14.63
N VAL A 307 1.45 -22.48 13.83
CA VAL A 307 1.03 -23.85 13.51
C VAL A 307 1.03 -24.02 11.99
N LYS A 308 1.86 -24.93 11.48
CA LYS A 308 1.89 -25.25 10.05
C LYS A 308 0.52 -25.68 9.55
N ALA A 309 0.04 -25.06 8.48
CA ALA A 309 -1.23 -25.37 7.85
C ALA A 309 -1.04 -26.24 6.61
N LYS A 310 -0.32 -25.73 5.59
CA LYS A 310 -0.13 -26.41 4.31
C LYS A 310 1.23 -26.08 3.70
N THR A 311 1.71 -26.95 2.81
CA THR A 311 2.83 -26.67 1.91
C THR A 311 2.32 -26.80 0.49
N VAL A 312 2.75 -25.90 -0.40
CA VAL A 312 2.33 -25.86 -1.81
C VAL A 312 3.54 -25.60 -2.70
N ARG A 313 3.54 -26.21 -3.89
CA ARG A 313 4.51 -25.92 -4.95
C ARG A 313 4.03 -24.70 -5.73
N LEU A 314 4.84 -23.66 -5.80
CA LEU A 314 4.60 -22.47 -6.62
C LEU A 314 5.17 -22.67 -8.02
N GLU A 315 4.35 -22.61 -9.06
CA GLU A 315 4.87 -22.61 -10.43
C GLU A 315 5.34 -21.19 -10.82
N ALA A 316 6.38 -21.11 -11.65
CA ALA A 316 6.90 -19.83 -12.12
C ALA A 316 5.84 -19.08 -12.95
N ASN A 317 5.69 -17.78 -12.69
CA ASN A 317 4.80 -16.86 -13.41
C ASN A 317 3.32 -17.26 -13.39
N ARG A 318 2.90 -18.05 -12.41
CA ARG A 318 1.53 -18.53 -12.28
C ARG A 318 0.98 -18.20 -10.91
N VAL A 319 -0.23 -17.67 -10.85
CA VAL A 319 -0.92 -17.43 -9.59
C VAL A 319 -1.30 -18.77 -8.97
N ALA A 320 -0.87 -19.00 -7.73
CA ALA A 320 -1.31 -20.10 -6.90
C ALA A 320 -2.44 -19.60 -5.99
N VAL A 321 -3.55 -20.34 -5.94
CA VAL A 321 -4.70 -20.04 -5.07
C VAL A 321 -4.88 -21.23 -4.13
N LEU A 322 -4.67 -21.02 -2.84
CA LEU A 322 -4.68 -22.08 -1.84
C LEU A 322 -5.68 -21.80 -0.74
N SER A 323 -6.75 -22.58 -0.66
CA SER A 323 -7.64 -22.57 0.49
C SER A 323 -6.96 -23.20 1.71
N LEU A 324 -6.92 -22.46 2.83
CA LEU A 324 -6.51 -22.97 4.14
C LEU A 324 -7.69 -23.52 4.95
N GLY A 325 -8.92 -23.21 4.54
CA GLY A 325 -10.15 -23.53 5.25
C GLY A 325 -10.43 -22.54 6.38
N LYS A 326 -11.22 -22.97 7.38
CA LYS A 326 -11.59 -22.12 8.52
C LYS A 326 -10.37 -21.79 9.39
N ALA A 327 -10.17 -20.50 9.64
CA ALA A 327 -9.16 -20.01 10.57
C ALA A 327 -9.45 -20.55 11.99
N PRO A 328 -8.43 -21.05 12.70
CA PRO A 328 -8.55 -21.40 14.12
C PRO A 328 -9.15 -20.27 14.96
N SER A 329 -9.81 -20.61 16.06
CA SER A 329 -10.51 -19.64 16.92
C SER A 329 -9.58 -18.58 17.55
N ASP A 330 -8.27 -18.86 17.62
CA ASP A 330 -7.24 -17.97 18.14
C ASP A 330 -6.23 -17.51 17.08
N ALA A 331 -6.53 -17.73 15.79
CA ALA A 331 -5.74 -17.21 14.69
C ALA A 331 -5.80 -15.68 14.64
N VAL A 332 -4.66 -15.09 14.29
CA VAL A 332 -4.45 -13.64 14.16
C VAL A 332 -3.84 -13.31 12.80
N ALA A 333 -2.98 -14.18 12.27
CA ALA A 333 -2.30 -13.95 11.00
C ALA A 333 -2.02 -15.26 10.26
N VAL A 334 -1.63 -15.12 8.98
CA VAL A 334 -1.01 -16.19 8.21
C VAL A 334 0.44 -15.80 7.91
N SER A 335 1.38 -16.67 8.26
CA SER A 335 2.77 -16.54 7.82
C SER A 335 3.00 -17.40 6.57
N VAL A 336 3.64 -16.84 5.55
CA VAL A 336 4.03 -17.55 4.33
C VAL A 336 5.55 -17.50 4.20
N THR A 337 6.19 -18.67 4.17
CA THR A 337 7.65 -18.80 3.99
C THR A 337 7.95 -19.68 2.78
N ALA A 338 8.87 -19.26 1.92
CA ALA A 338 9.24 -20.01 0.72
C ALA A 338 10.75 -19.98 0.45
N ASP A 339 11.19 -20.89 -0.42
CA ASP A 339 12.55 -20.94 -0.98
C ASP A 339 12.73 -19.99 -2.20
N VAL A 340 11.68 -19.25 -2.56
CA VAL A 340 11.67 -18.24 -3.61
C VAL A 340 10.99 -16.96 -3.11
N LYS A 341 11.38 -15.81 -3.66
CA LYS A 341 10.68 -14.56 -3.42
C LYS A 341 9.29 -14.62 -4.04
N MET A 342 8.29 -14.16 -3.29
CA MET A 342 6.89 -14.19 -3.71
C MET A 342 6.14 -12.97 -3.19
N ASN A 343 4.97 -12.72 -3.79
CA ASN A 343 3.92 -11.91 -3.19
C ASN A 343 2.81 -12.82 -2.67
N ALA A 344 2.08 -12.36 -1.66
CA ALA A 344 0.91 -13.05 -1.14
C ALA A 344 -0.16 -12.05 -0.66
N THR A 345 -1.42 -12.44 -0.84
CA THR A 345 -2.62 -11.79 -0.33
C THR A 345 -3.50 -12.89 0.27
N ALA A 346 -4.25 -12.60 1.33
CA ALA A 346 -5.23 -13.52 1.89
C ALA A 346 -6.64 -12.93 1.75
N MET A 347 -7.55 -13.70 1.18
CA MET A 347 -8.98 -13.44 1.23
C MET A 347 -9.58 -14.15 2.45
N CYS A 348 -10.16 -13.38 3.37
CA CYS A 348 -10.86 -13.90 4.54
C CYS A 348 -12.37 -13.70 4.37
N VAL A 349 -13.15 -14.79 4.39
CA VAL A 349 -14.60 -14.76 4.17
C VAL A 349 -15.35 -15.04 5.46
N GLU A 350 -16.28 -14.16 5.83
CA GLU A 350 -17.26 -14.42 6.88
C GLU A 350 -18.60 -14.79 6.27
N ASN A 351 -19.07 -16.00 6.56
CA ASN A 351 -20.33 -16.53 6.05
C ASN A 351 -21.49 -16.28 7.03
N GLY A 352 -22.57 -15.66 6.55
CA GLY A 352 -23.88 -15.53 7.21
C GLY A 352 -24.88 -16.57 6.71
N SER A 353 -26.16 -16.41 7.05
CA SER A 353 -27.24 -17.29 6.55
C SER A 353 -27.51 -17.04 5.06
N ASP A 354 -27.65 -15.77 4.68
CA ASP A 354 -28.12 -15.36 3.35
C ASP A 354 -27.21 -14.33 2.68
N GLN A 355 -26.09 -13.97 3.32
CA GLN A 355 -25.05 -13.08 2.81
C GLN A 355 -23.69 -13.50 3.37
N SER A 356 -22.62 -13.16 2.67
CA SER A 356 -21.25 -13.23 3.17
C SER A 356 -20.53 -11.94 2.86
N ASP A 357 -19.44 -11.68 3.58
CA ASP A 357 -18.52 -10.59 3.26
C ASP A 357 -17.09 -11.08 3.26
N PHE A 358 -16.19 -10.33 2.61
CA PHE A 358 -14.78 -10.69 2.54
C PHE A 358 -13.85 -9.49 2.73
N SER A 359 -12.68 -9.75 3.30
CA SER A 359 -11.57 -8.80 3.35
C SER A 359 -10.38 -9.28 2.54
N LEU A 360 -9.66 -8.37 1.89
CA LEU A 360 -8.40 -8.64 1.19
C LEU A 360 -7.21 -8.15 2.03
N VAL A 361 -6.55 -9.10 2.68
CA VAL A 361 -5.42 -8.86 3.56
C VAL A 361 -4.11 -8.93 2.78
N GLN A 362 -3.36 -7.83 2.76
CA GLN A 362 -2.04 -7.80 2.17
C GLN A 362 -0.95 -8.19 3.17
N ALA A 363 0.16 -8.72 2.66
CA ALA A 363 1.35 -8.89 3.47
C ALA A 363 1.83 -7.52 4.00
N ALA A 364 2.09 -7.42 5.30
CA ALA A 364 2.54 -6.20 5.92
C ALA A 364 4.05 -6.01 5.71
N ASP A 365 4.45 -4.78 5.38
CA ASP A 365 5.85 -4.39 5.38
C ASP A 365 6.32 -4.16 6.82
N VAL A 366 7.38 -4.86 7.22
CA VAL A 366 7.99 -4.66 8.54
C VAL A 366 8.89 -3.42 8.49
N GLN A 367 8.55 -2.41 9.28
CA GLN A 367 9.17 -1.08 9.27
C GLN A 367 9.55 -0.64 10.67
N GLU A 368 10.55 0.24 10.77
CA GLU A 368 10.96 0.80 12.07
C GLU A 368 9.96 1.81 12.62
N VAL A 369 9.33 2.59 11.74
CA VAL A 369 8.21 3.45 12.09
C VAL A 369 7.12 3.37 11.03
N SER A 370 5.87 3.19 11.46
CA SER A 370 4.71 3.08 10.57
C SER A 370 3.44 3.61 11.25
N ALA A 371 2.36 3.76 10.49
CA ALA A 371 1.10 4.27 11.02
C ALA A 371 -0.15 3.67 10.38
N ILE A 372 -1.26 3.75 11.11
CA ILE A 372 -2.62 3.43 10.66
C ILE A 372 -3.53 4.62 11.00
N ALA A 373 -4.32 5.05 10.03
CA ALA A 373 -5.41 5.99 10.21
C ALA A 373 -6.74 5.23 10.30
N LEU A 374 -7.64 5.66 11.20
CA LEU A 374 -8.90 4.98 11.47
C LEU A 374 -10.09 5.87 11.03
N PRO A 375 -10.75 5.55 9.90
CA PRO A 375 -11.99 6.20 9.49
C PRO A 375 -13.04 6.22 10.60
N GLU A 376 -13.78 7.32 10.72
CA GLU A 376 -14.92 7.41 11.63
C GLU A 376 -15.99 6.36 11.28
N GLY A 377 -16.68 5.84 12.30
CA GLY A 377 -17.80 4.91 12.13
C GLY A 377 -17.39 3.44 12.01
N ILE A 378 -16.10 3.13 12.07
CA ILE A 378 -15.62 1.75 12.11
C ILE A 378 -15.32 1.30 13.54
N GLU A 379 -15.35 -0.02 13.73
CA GLU A 379 -14.69 -0.69 14.85
C GLU A 379 -13.40 -1.33 14.33
N ALA A 380 -12.30 -1.15 15.05
CA ALA A 380 -11.00 -1.69 14.66
C ALA A 380 -10.40 -2.57 15.76
N LEU A 381 -9.82 -3.71 15.36
CA LEU A 381 -8.93 -4.51 16.17
C LEU A 381 -7.55 -4.49 15.51
N ILE A 382 -6.54 -4.09 16.27
CA ILE A 382 -5.15 -3.99 15.82
C ILE A 382 -4.45 -5.31 16.13
N ASP A 383 -3.97 -5.95 15.08
CA ASP A 383 -3.16 -7.15 15.15
C ASP A 383 -1.69 -6.76 15.11
N VAL A 384 -0.92 -7.21 16.10
CA VAL A 384 0.50 -6.94 16.25
C VAL A 384 1.23 -8.27 16.33
N VAL A 385 2.04 -8.60 15.32
CA VAL A 385 2.60 -9.94 15.13
C VAL A 385 4.11 -9.88 15.05
N ASN A 386 4.79 -10.56 15.98
CA ASN A 386 6.23 -10.73 15.90
C ASN A 386 6.57 -11.77 14.82
N THR A 387 7.29 -11.32 13.79
CA THR A 387 7.71 -12.12 12.65
C THR A 387 8.98 -12.93 12.92
N THR A 388 9.68 -12.65 14.02
CA THR A 388 10.97 -13.26 14.40
C THR A 388 10.80 -14.31 15.50
N ASP A 389 11.85 -15.10 15.75
CA ASP A 389 11.90 -16.09 16.83
C ASP A 389 12.38 -15.51 18.17
N THR A 390 12.79 -14.24 18.19
CA THR A 390 13.30 -13.55 19.37
C THR A 390 12.26 -12.63 19.96
N LYS A 391 12.38 -12.36 21.27
CA LYS A 391 11.53 -11.38 21.95
C LYS A 391 11.77 -9.98 21.38
N THR A 392 10.69 -9.21 21.17
CA THR A 392 10.75 -7.80 20.75
C THR A 392 9.79 -6.95 21.60
N THR A 393 10.04 -5.64 21.64
CA THR A 393 9.14 -4.65 22.24
C THR A 393 8.90 -3.55 21.23
N VAL A 394 7.64 -3.19 21.05
CA VAL A 394 7.21 -2.07 20.19
C VAL A 394 6.40 -1.07 20.98
N THR A 395 6.37 0.17 20.50
CA THR A 395 5.61 1.26 21.13
C THR A 395 4.52 1.74 20.18
N LEU A 396 3.28 1.68 20.64
CA LEU A 396 2.13 2.31 19.96
C LEU A 396 1.86 3.68 20.57
N THR A 397 1.74 4.69 19.71
CA THR A 397 1.31 6.04 20.09
C THR A 397 -0.01 6.36 19.42
N ALA A 398 -1.00 6.77 20.21
CA ALA A 398 -2.33 7.13 19.73
C ALA A 398 -2.49 8.64 19.60
N TYR A 399 -3.23 9.07 18.58
CA TYR A 399 -3.56 10.47 18.32
C TYR A 399 -5.08 10.67 18.33
N SER A 400 -5.50 11.81 18.86
CA SER A 400 -6.90 12.23 18.93
C SER A 400 -7.38 12.92 17.65
N GLN A 401 -8.68 13.19 17.55
CA GLN A 401 -9.26 13.98 16.44
C GLN A 401 -8.63 15.37 16.29
N GLN A 402 -8.15 15.95 17.40
CA GLN A 402 -7.52 17.27 17.44
C GLN A 402 -6.05 17.24 16.99
N GLY A 403 -5.49 16.05 16.76
CA GLY A 403 -4.07 15.89 16.43
C GLY A 403 -3.16 15.73 17.64
N ASP A 404 -3.68 15.80 18.86
CA ASP A 404 -2.88 15.61 20.07
C ASP A 404 -2.53 14.14 20.28
N GLN A 405 -1.29 13.87 20.70
CA GLN A 405 -0.93 12.58 21.28
C GLN A 405 -1.83 12.28 22.49
N ALA A 406 -2.67 11.26 22.36
CA ALA A 406 -3.70 10.88 23.31
C ALA A 406 -3.27 9.78 24.29
N GLY A 407 -2.24 9.00 23.94
CA GLY A 407 -1.72 7.92 24.78
C GLY A 407 -0.57 7.17 24.13
N VAL A 408 0.19 6.44 24.96
CA VAL A 408 1.32 5.60 24.54
C VAL A 408 1.21 4.26 25.24
N LYS A 409 1.51 3.18 24.52
CA LYS A 409 1.50 1.82 25.05
C LYS A 409 2.67 1.01 24.51
N GLU A 410 3.47 0.45 25.40
CA GLU A 410 4.47 -0.54 25.04
C GLU A 410 3.85 -1.94 24.97
N ILE A 411 4.25 -2.71 23.96
CA ILE A 411 3.83 -4.10 23.77
C ILE A 411 5.08 -4.95 23.63
N THR A 412 5.25 -5.89 24.55
CA THR A 412 6.31 -6.88 24.50
C THR A 412 5.77 -8.20 23.97
N LEU A 413 6.42 -8.75 22.95
CA LEU A 413 6.04 -9.98 22.25
C LEU A 413 7.20 -10.98 22.34
N ASN A 414 6.91 -12.21 22.75
CA ASN A 414 7.84 -13.31 22.55
C ASN A 414 7.99 -13.63 21.06
N GLY A 415 8.98 -14.45 20.71
CA GLY A 415 9.15 -14.93 19.34
C GLY A 415 7.87 -15.58 18.80
N ARG A 416 7.49 -15.23 17.57
CA ARG A 416 6.28 -15.72 16.87
C ARG A 416 4.96 -15.50 17.60
N GLN A 417 4.94 -14.59 18.59
CA GLN A 417 3.73 -14.24 19.31
C GLN A 417 2.93 -13.18 18.55
N ALA A 418 1.60 -13.23 18.68
CA ALA A 418 0.71 -12.17 18.26
C ALA A 418 -0.13 -11.63 19.43
N VAL A 419 -0.43 -10.33 19.38
CA VAL A 419 -1.36 -9.64 20.29
C VAL A 419 -2.42 -8.95 19.46
N VAL A 420 -3.65 -8.96 19.96
CA VAL A 420 -4.77 -8.21 19.41
C VAL A 420 -5.23 -7.20 20.46
N LEU A 421 -5.41 -5.95 20.06
CA LEU A 421 -5.91 -4.89 20.94
C LEU A 421 -6.85 -3.95 20.21
N ALA A 422 -7.77 -3.32 20.94
CA ALA A 422 -8.55 -2.22 20.39
C ALA A 422 -7.76 -0.91 20.51
N PRO A 423 -7.94 0.08 19.60
CA PRO A 423 -7.30 1.39 19.72
C PRO A 423 -7.56 2.09 21.08
N LYS A 424 -8.75 1.86 21.66
CA LYS A 424 -9.13 2.36 22.99
C LYS A 424 -8.27 1.83 24.14
N ASP A 425 -7.58 0.71 23.93
CA ASP A 425 -6.65 0.13 24.90
C ASP A 425 -5.30 0.86 24.93
N VAL A 426 -5.05 1.77 23.97
CA VAL A 426 -3.96 2.74 23.96
C VAL A 426 -4.48 4.11 24.42
N ALA A 427 -5.57 4.60 23.82
CA ALA A 427 -6.25 5.83 24.25
C ALA A 427 -7.73 5.83 23.83
N ARG A 428 -8.64 6.28 24.71
CA ARG A 428 -10.11 6.20 24.50
C ARG A 428 -10.61 6.86 23.20
N ASN A 429 -9.95 7.92 22.74
CA ASN A 429 -10.30 8.71 21.56
C ASN A 429 -9.28 8.56 20.42
N ALA A 430 -8.56 7.44 20.36
CA ALA A 430 -7.60 7.16 19.30
C ALA A 430 -8.27 7.09 17.92
N VAL A 431 -7.82 7.93 16.99
CA VAL A 431 -8.27 7.96 15.59
C VAL A 431 -7.15 7.71 14.58
N ALA A 432 -5.91 7.69 15.07
CA ALA A 432 -4.74 7.24 14.34
C ALA A 432 -3.72 6.66 15.34
N LEU A 433 -2.88 5.76 14.85
CA LEU A 433 -1.84 5.09 15.62
C LEU A 433 -0.53 5.16 14.84
N THR A 434 0.58 5.44 15.52
CA THR A 434 1.93 5.14 15.01
C THR A 434 2.51 3.98 15.80
N MET A 435 3.36 3.19 15.17
CA MET A 435 4.13 2.13 15.80
C MET A 435 5.62 2.39 15.58
N SER A 436 6.40 2.34 16.67
CA SER A 436 7.86 2.29 16.63
C SER A 436 8.36 0.89 16.99
N ASP A 437 9.17 0.32 16.10
CA ASP A 437 9.77 -1.00 16.20
C ASP A 437 11.24 -0.95 15.78
N THR A 438 12.11 -0.59 16.71
CA THR A 438 13.57 -0.50 16.45
C THR A 438 14.18 -1.82 16.01
N GLY A 439 13.54 -2.94 16.35
CA GLY A 439 13.96 -4.28 15.97
C GLY A 439 13.56 -4.70 14.55
N LYS A 440 12.67 -3.95 13.88
CA LYS A 440 12.10 -4.30 12.56
C LYS A 440 11.66 -5.77 12.53
N ALA A 441 10.87 -6.14 13.53
CA ALA A 441 10.42 -7.51 13.79
C ALA A 441 8.91 -7.66 13.69
N VAL A 442 8.12 -6.58 13.67
CA VAL A 442 6.68 -6.63 13.83
C VAL A 442 5.93 -6.25 12.56
N ALA A 443 5.03 -7.14 12.16
CA ALA A 443 3.99 -6.89 11.16
C ALA A 443 2.68 -6.55 11.89
N TRP A 444 1.96 -5.55 11.41
CA TRP A 444 0.70 -5.14 12.03
C TRP A 444 -0.30 -4.58 11.02
N GLY A 445 -1.58 -4.59 11.42
CA GLY A 445 -2.70 -4.17 10.60
C GLY A 445 -3.97 -4.12 11.44
N ALA A 446 -5.07 -3.66 10.84
CA ALA A 446 -6.36 -3.58 11.51
C ALA A 446 -7.41 -4.44 10.81
N VAL A 447 -8.09 -5.30 11.59
CA VAL A 447 -9.38 -5.87 11.18
C VAL A 447 -10.45 -4.82 11.44
N VAL A 448 -11.25 -4.52 10.42
CA VAL A 448 -12.25 -3.46 10.43
C VAL A 448 -13.64 -4.05 10.35
N ARG A 449 -14.55 -3.53 11.19
CA ARG A 449 -15.98 -3.85 11.20
C ARG A 449 -16.81 -2.58 11.28
N ASN A 450 -18.12 -2.74 11.12
CA ASN A 450 -19.07 -1.66 11.31
C ASN A 450 -20.26 -2.12 12.16
N ASP A 451 -20.63 -1.22 13.06
CA ASP A 451 -21.61 -1.45 14.11
C ASP A 451 -23.05 -1.50 13.55
N ALA A 452 -23.35 -0.71 12.50
CA ALA A 452 -24.63 -0.73 11.81
C ALA A 452 -24.82 -2.01 10.97
N VAL A 453 -23.75 -2.48 10.30
CA VAL A 453 -23.75 -3.76 9.56
C VAL A 453 -24.05 -4.92 10.50
N SER A 454 -23.37 -4.96 11.65
CA SER A 454 -23.58 -6.00 12.67
C SER A 454 -25.01 -5.96 13.25
N LYS A 455 -25.55 -4.77 13.55
CA LYS A 455 -26.95 -4.60 14.02
C LYS A 455 -27.98 -5.01 12.98
N ALA A 456 -27.67 -4.86 11.69
CA ALA A 456 -28.49 -5.36 10.59
C ALA A 456 -28.37 -6.88 10.37
N LYS A 457 -27.55 -7.58 11.17
CA LYS A 457 -27.25 -9.02 11.07
C LYS A 457 -26.56 -9.42 9.77
N ALA A 458 -25.95 -8.46 9.08
CA ALA A 458 -25.08 -8.73 7.94
C ALA A 458 -23.65 -9.04 8.41
N LYS A 459 -22.91 -9.81 7.61
CA LYS A 459 -21.47 -9.98 7.77
C LYS A 459 -20.76 -8.75 7.22
N GLY A 460 -19.67 -8.38 7.88
CA GLY A 460 -18.95 -7.15 7.64
C GLY A 460 -17.50 -7.29 8.09
N ILE A 461 -16.56 -7.39 7.16
CA ILE A 461 -15.14 -7.50 7.48
C ILE A 461 -14.29 -6.82 6.42
N ALA A 462 -13.35 -5.97 6.85
CA ALA A 462 -12.37 -5.35 5.99
C ALA A 462 -11.00 -5.26 6.65
N TYR A 463 -10.00 -4.78 5.90
CA TYR A 463 -8.62 -4.66 6.36
C TYR A 463 -8.06 -3.24 6.13
N ILE A 464 -7.31 -2.72 7.10
CA ILE A 464 -6.42 -1.57 6.89
C ILE A 464 -5.00 -1.98 7.24
N GLY A 465 -4.12 -1.99 6.24
CA GLY A 465 -2.69 -2.22 6.44
C GLY A 465 -1.96 -0.97 6.95
N SER A 466 -0.84 -1.18 7.64
CA SER A 466 0.04 -0.09 8.07
C SER A 466 0.76 0.57 6.89
N THR A 467 1.00 1.87 7.00
CA THR A 467 1.80 2.66 6.05
C THR A 467 3.15 3.01 6.67
N SER A 468 4.23 2.88 5.89
CA SER A 468 5.57 3.26 6.33
C SER A 468 5.68 4.77 6.59
N LEU A 469 6.33 5.14 7.69
CA LEU A 469 6.76 6.51 7.98
C LEU A 469 8.29 6.64 7.91
N MET A 470 8.94 5.75 7.16
CA MET A 470 10.37 5.81 6.91
C MET A 470 10.69 6.84 5.81
N PRO A 471 11.83 7.56 5.91
CA PRO A 471 12.22 8.51 4.88
C PRO A 471 12.40 7.87 3.51
N THR A 472 11.84 8.48 2.48
CA THR A 472 12.17 8.14 1.08
C THR A 472 13.40 8.95 0.67
N GLN A 473 14.56 8.28 0.56
CA GLN A 473 15.84 8.92 0.24
C GLN A 473 16.50 8.28 -0.98
N ALA A 474 17.20 9.09 -1.77
CA ALA A 474 18.08 8.67 -2.84
C ALA A 474 19.49 9.21 -2.61
N SER A 475 20.52 8.44 -2.94
CA SER A 475 21.92 8.87 -2.85
C SER A 475 22.41 9.36 -4.21
N VAL A 476 22.81 10.63 -4.29
CA VAL A 476 23.43 11.22 -5.46
C VAL A 476 24.94 11.19 -5.28
N ARG A 477 25.64 10.44 -6.13
CA ARG A 477 27.10 10.40 -6.16
C ARG A 477 27.63 11.28 -7.28
N VAL A 478 28.41 12.30 -6.92
CA VAL A 478 29.13 13.15 -7.86
C VAL A 478 30.59 12.74 -7.85
N ASN A 479 31.08 12.26 -9.00
CA ASN A 479 32.49 11.99 -9.20
C ASN A 479 33.10 13.15 -9.98
N ARG A 480 34.11 13.83 -9.42
CA ARG A 480 34.93 14.76 -10.21
C ARG A 480 36.01 13.98 -10.92
N SER A 481 35.90 13.85 -12.25
CA SER A 481 37.00 13.44 -13.11
C SER A 481 37.61 14.68 -13.76
N LEU A 482 38.89 14.95 -13.51
CA LEU A 482 39.66 16.00 -14.20
C LEU A 482 40.16 15.52 -15.57
N ASN A 483 39.33 14.79 -16.32
CA ASN A 483 39.69 14.37 -17.66
C ASN A 483 39.31 15.48 -18.63
N VAL A 484 40.30 16.13 -19.24
CA VAL A 484 40.10 16.98 -20.41
C VAL A 484 39.61 16.06 -21.54
N VAL A 485 38.41 16.33 -22.06
CA VAL A 485 37.93 15.69 -23.29
C VAL A 485 38.81 16.21 -24.42
N GLN A 486 39.69 15.37 -24.97
CA GLN A 486 40.47 15.68 -26.16
C GLN A 486 39.63 15.63 -27.42
#